data_AF-J7L1V0-F1
#
_entry.id   AF-J7L1V0-F1
#
_cell.length_a   1.000
_cell.length_b   1.000
_cell.length_c   1.000
_cell.angle_alpha   90.00
_cell.angle_beta   90.00
_cell.angle_gamma   90.00
#
_symmetry.space_group_name_H-M   'P 1'
#
loop_
_entity.id
_entity.type
_entity.pdbx_description
1 polymer ?
#
loop_
_entity_poly.entity_id
_entity_poly.type
_entity_poly.pdbx_seq_one_letter_code
_entity_poly.pdbx_strand_id
1 'polypeptide(L)'
;MIWQRTPPAAETSGSWTGRIGCLLAVAMAFVVLVALIFIPVIGDQAGRLGALMSSGVVCSPNADAEQPGTSEYAMDSIPENYLELYREAGEDRGIPWNILAGIGQVESHHGRWDGPGITEGHNDWGAAGPMQFGSLDGSAAGNSWGGEPIQDVEDRPDQGYGVDGNGDGIVNVYDPADAIPAAADYLISHGIEDDVRQAIFGYNHAWWYVDDVLEWAERYSDGDFDTTDSIRTAVVCQLDGEGAPIGRAPDELTQAVVDWALDQRGKPYIWGGTGPDGYDCSGLTMKAYESIGVTVPRVSQDQWSFGPEIPMGEEQPGDLVFFDVTRAGEPPGPGHMGMVVGDGLMVEAWCTNCGPIAVREYDDPNRAAIVGFTRPLEHPEVKAQLEAQA
;
A
#
# COMPACT_ATOMS: atom_id res chain seq x y z
N MET A 1 -27.17 -44.30 -99.52
CA MET A 1 -25.84 -44.79 -99.12
C MET A 1 -25.55 -44.22 -97.76
N ILE A 2 -25.27 -45.11 -96.83
CA ILE A 2 -24.84 -44.90 -95.44
C ILE A 2 -23.62 -43.96 -95.42
N TRP A 3 -23.52 -43.02 -94.47
CA TRP A 3 -22.35 -42.91 -93.60
C TRP A 3 -22.65 -42.07 -92.35
N GLN A 4 -22.22 -42.67 -91.24
CA GLN A 4 -22.46 -42.42 -89.83
C GLN A 4 -22.04 -41.03 -89.33
N ARG A 5 -22.75 -40.61 -88.28
CA ARG A 5 -22.35 -39.52 -87.38
C ARG A 5 -21.00 -39.82 -86.72
N THR A 6 -20.13 -38.82 -86.67
CA THR A 6 -19.14 -38.66 -85.59
C THR A 6 -19.39 -37.29 -84.92
N PRO A 7 -19.44 -37.22 -83.58
CA PRO A 7 -19.79 -36.02 -82.84
C PRO A 7 -18.61 -35.02 -82.81
N PRO A 8 -18.87 -33.72 -82.58
CA PRO A 8 -17.80 -32.75 -82.37
C PRO A 8 -17.01 -33.12 -81.10
N ALA A 9 -15.68 -33.05 -81.20
CA ALA A 9 -14.80 -33.12 -80.06
C ALA A 9 -15.22 -32.06 -79.04
N ALA A 10 -15.48 -32.50 -77.81
CA ALA A 10 -15.68 -31.64 -76.67
C ALA A 10 -14.35 -30.91 -76.38
N GLU A 11 -14.17 -29.74 -76.97
CA GLU A 11 -13.29 -28.75 -76.35
C GLU A 11 -13.96 -28.36 -75.04
N THR A 12 -13.41 -28.90 -73.96
CA THR A 12 -13.72 -28.52 -72.60
C THR A 12 -13.54 -27.02 -72.50
N SER A 13 -14.66 -26.31 -72.55
CA SER A 13 -14.82 -24.99 -71.98
C SER A 13 -14.36 -25.11 -70.54
N GLY A 14 -13.06 -24.87 -70.32
CA GLY A 14 -12.45 -24.73 -69.00
C GLY A 14 -13.22 -23.61 -68.36
N SER A 15 -14.23 -24.01 -67.58
CA SER A 15 -15.35 -23.17 -67.27
C SER A 15 -14.79 -21.94 -66.60
N TRP A 16 -15.17 -20.78 -67.12
CA TRP A 16 -14.80 -19.51 -66.52
C TRP A 16 -15.16 -19.53 -65.01
N THR A 17 -16.21 -20.28 -64.66
CA THR A 17 -16.63 -20.60 -63.29
C THR A 17 -15.63 -21.44 -62.47
N GLY A 18 -14.85 -22.36 -63.05
CA GLY A 18 -13.82 -23.12 -62.33
C GLY A 18 -12.56 -22.31 -62.07
N ARG A 19 -12.14 -21.47 -63.04
CA ARG A 19 -10.99 -20.56 -62.86
C ARG A 19 -11.32 -19.40 -61.92
N ILE A 20 -12.55 -18.87 -61.99
CA ILE A 20 -13.05 -17.88 -61.03
C ILE A 20 -13.27 -18.52 -59.66
N GLY A 21 -13.78 -19.75 -59.60
CA GLY A 21 -13.94 -20.48 -58.33
C GLY A 21 -12.61 -20.72 -57.62
N CYS A 22 -11.56 -21.13 -58.35
CA CYS A 22 -10.21 -21.25 -57.79
C CYS A 22 -9.61 -19.89 -57.40
N LEU A 23 -9.78 -18.84 -58.20
CA LEU A 23 -9.29 -17.50 -57.86
C LEU A 23 -10.02 -16.90 -56.65
N LEU A 24 -11.34 -17.11 -56.54
CA LEU A 24 -12.12 -16.71 -55.38
C LEU A 24 -11.75 -17.52 -54.14
N ALA A 25 -11.51 -18.83 -54.25
CA ALA A 25 -11.09 -19.65 -53.12
C ALA A 25 -9.69 -19.28 -52.63
N VAL A 26 -8.74 -19.01 -53.53
CA VAL A 26 -7.39 -18.55 -53.17
C VAL A 26 -7.43 -17.13 -52.60
N ALA A 27 -8.27 -16.23 -53.14
CA ALA A 27 -8.47 -14.90 -52.58
C ALA A 27 -9.13 -14.94 -51.19
N MET A 28 -10.11 -15.82 -50.98
CA MET A 28 -10.77 -15.99 -49.68
C MET A 28 -9.81 -16.60 -48.65
N ALA A 29 -9.01 -17.59 -49.05
CA ALA A 29 -7.97 -18.16 -48.20
C ALA A 29 -6.89 -17.11 -47.85
N PHE A 30 -6.52 -16.24 -48.79
CA PHE A 30 -5.59 -15.13 -48.53
C PHE A 30 -6.20 -14.06 -47.62
N VAL A 31 -7.48 -13.73 -47.78
CA VAL A 31 -8.19 -12.79 -46.89
C VAL A 31 -8.34 -13.37 -45.48
N VAL A 32 -8.61 -14.67 -45.33
CA VAL A 32 -8.67 -15.33 -44.02
C VAL A 32 -7.28 -15.44 -43.39
N LEU A 33 -6.22 -15.71 -44.16
CA LEU A 33 -4.86 -15.76 -43.66
C LEU A 33 -4.34 -14.38 -43.25
N VAL A 34 -4.64 -13.33 -44.04
CA VAL A 34 -4.36 -11.93 -43.69
C VAL A 34 -5.20 -11.50 -42.48
N ALA A 35 -6.47 -11.89 -42.39
CA ALA A 35 -7.29 -11.63 -41.22
C ALA A 35 -6.73 -12.33 -39.97
N LEU A 36 -6.27 -13.58 -40.05
CA LEU A 36 -5.67 -14.29 -38.91
C LEU A 36 -4.30 -13.73 -38.50
N ILE A 37 -3.57 -13.09 -39.42
CA ILE A 37 -2.29 -12.42 -39.14
C ILE A 37 -2.50 -10.98 -38.62
N PHE A 38 -3.59 -10.30 -38.99
CA PHE A 38 -3.89 -8.92 -38.57
C PHE A 38 -4.91 -8.77 -37.44
N ILE A 39 -5.75 -9.77 -37.14
CA ILE A 39 -6.69 -9.75 -36.00
C ILE A 39 -5.96 -9.73 -34.63
N PRO A 40 -4.76 -10.30 -34.43
CA PRO A 40 -4.02 -10.06 -33.19
C PRO A 40 -3.29 -8.71 -33.15
N VAL A 41 -3.35 -7.88 -34.19
CA VAL A 41 -2.57 -6.62 -34.29
C VAL A 41 -3.45 -5.36 -34.26
N ILE A 42 -4.77 -5.48 -34.45
CA ILE A 42 -5.70 -4.34 -34.37
C ILE A 42 -6.36 -4.23 -32.98
N GLY A 43 -6.28 -5.26 -32.14
CA GLY A 43 -6.76 -5.22 -30.74
C GLY A 43 -5.86 -4.47 -29.75
N ASP A 44 -4.58 -4.22 -30.07
CA ASP A 44 -3.59 -3.67 -29.12
C ASP A 44 -3.12 -2.24 -29.45
N GLN A 45 -3.53 -1.67 -30.59
CA GLN A 45 -2.91 -0.44 -31.10
C GLN A 45 -3.86 0.77 -31.21
N ALA A 46 -5.17 0.59 -31.00
CA ALA A 46 -6.11 1.72 -30.95
C ALA A 46 -5.92 2.59 -29.68
N GLY A 47 -5.42 2.02 -28.58
CA GLY A 47 -5.05 2.76 -27.36
C GLY A 47 -3.70 3.49 -27.45
N ARG A 48 -2.84 3.13 -28.40
CA ARG A 48 -1.45 3.64 -28.48
C ARG A 48 -1.26 4.84 -29.42
N LEU A 49 -2.25 5.18 -30.26
CA LEU A 49 -2.19 6.39 -31.09
C LEU A 49 -2.80 7.65 -30.45
N GLY A 50 -3.53 7.52 -29.34
CA GLY A 50 -4.01 8.67 -28.55
C GLY A 50 -3.00 9.20 -27.53
N ALA A 51 -2.02 8.39 -27.14
CA ALA A 51 -1.09 8.67 -26.05
C ALA A 51 0.13 9.53 -26.43
N LEU A 52 0.17 10.09 -27.64
CA LEU A 52 1.31 10.89 -28.10
C LEU A 52 1.09 12.41 -28.06
N MET A 53 -0.03 12.89 -27.52
CA MET A 53 -0.32 14.34 -27.45
C MET A 53 -1.04 14.82 -26.17
N SER A 54 -1.14 14.03 -25.09
CA SER A 54 -1.57 14.56 -23.79
C SER A 54 -0.56 14.23 -22.70
N SER A 55 0.12 15.27 -22.22
CA SER A 55 0.82 15.27 -20.94
C SER A 55 -0.21 15.06 -19.83
N GLY A 56 -0.34 13.81 -19.41
CA GLY A 56 -1.15 13.34 -18.30
C GLY A 56 -0.90 11.84 -18.16
N VAL A 57 -0.40 11.42 -17.00
CA VAL A 57 -0.30 10.00 -16.65
C VAL A 57 -1.71 9.43 -16.70
N VAL A 58 -1.90 8.37 -17.49
CA VAL A 58 -3.15 7.62 -17.55
C VAL A 58 -2.82 6.20 -17.10
N CYS A 59 -3.25 5.85 -15.90
CA CYS A 59 -3.33 4.47 -15.43
C CYS A 59 -4.74 3.95 -15.75
N SER A 60 -4.83 2.79 -16.39
CA SER A 60 -6.09 2.04 -16.55
C SER A 60 -6.15 0.96 -15.47
N PRO A 61 -7.34 0.60 -14.98
CA PRO A 61 -7.50 -0.40 -13.93
C PRO A 61 -6.98 -1.75 -14.39
N ASN A 62 -6.24 -2.44 -13.52
CA ASN A 62 -5.85 -3.82 -13.74
C ASN A 62 -7.05 -4.74 -13.47
N ALA A 63 -7.61 -5.32 -14.53
CA ALA A 63 -8.66 -6.33 -14.44
C ALA A 63 -8.15 -7.72 -13.97
N ASP A 64 -6.92 -7.79 -13.45
CA ASP A 64 -6.19 -9.02 -13.13
C ASP A 64 -5.76 -9.08 -11.65
N ALA A 65 -6.41 -8.35 -10.73
CA ALA A 65 -6.18 -8.54 -9.30
C ALA A 65 -6.63 -9.95 -8.89
N GLU A 66 -5.67 -10.86 -8.76
CA GLU A 66 -5.90 -12.26 -8.41
C GLU A 66 -6.52 -12.33 -7.00
N GLN A 67 -7.73 -12.89 -6.91
CA GLN A 67 -8.42 -13.02 -5.63
C GLN A 67 -7.86 -14.20 -4.83
N PRO A 68 -7.57 -14.03 -3.53
CA PRO A 68 -7.11 -15.13 -2.69
C PRO A 68 -8.14 -16.26 -2.61
N GLY A 69 -7.66 -17.50 -2.51
CA GLY A 69 -8.48 -18.60 -2.02
C GLY A 69 -9.00 -18.30 -0.61
N THR A 70 -10.13 -18.89 -0.22
CA THR A 70 -10.70 -18.71 1.12
C THR A 70 -10.23 -19.81 2.06
N SER A 71 -9.54 -19.45 3.15
CA SER A 71 -9.06 -20.44 4.12
C SER A 71 -10.20 -21.09 4.90
N GLU A 72 -10.00 -22.30 5.40
CA GLU A 72 -10.95 -22.95 6.32
C GLU A 72 -11.22 -22.05 7.54
N TYR A 73 -10.19 -21.36 8.02
CA TYR A 73 -10.31 -20.40 9.11
C TYR A 73 -11.22 -19.22 8.76
N ALA A 74 -11.13 -18.67 7.53
CA ALA A 74 -12.02 -17.60 7.09
C ALA A 74 -13.49 -18.06 7.05
N MET A 75 -13.76 -19.26 6.54
CA MET A 75 -15.11 -19.82 6.49
C MET A 75 -15.72 -20.04 7.89
N ASP A 76 -14.87 -20.40 8.87
CA ASP A 76 -15.31 -20.66 10.24
C ASP A 76 -15.45 -19.38 11.10
N SER A 77 -14.63 -18.36 10.83
CA SER A 77 -14.52 -17.17 11.70
C SER A 77 -15.20 -15.92 11.15
N ILE A 78 -15.40 -15.80 9.83
CA ILE A 78 -16.12 -14.68 9.22
C ILE A 78 -17.60 -15.08 9.09
N PRO A 79 -18.56 -14.21 9.46
CA PRO A 79 -19.97 -14.47 9.26
C PRO A 79 -20.24 -14.62 7.76
N GLU A 80 -21.06 -15.60 7.38
CA GLU A 80 -21.31 -15.94 5.98
C GLU A 80 -21.76 -14.72 5.15
N ASN A 81 -22.62 -13.87 5.72
CA ASN A 81 -23.08 -12.65 5.07
C ASN A 81 -21.97 -11.60 4.87
N TYR A 82 -20.99 -11.51 5.76
CA TYR A 82 -19.85 -10.61 5.60
C TYR A 82 -18.84 -11.17 4.60
N LEU A 83 -18.57 -12.47 4.65
CA LEU A 83 -17.65 -13.13 3.72
C LEU A 83 -18.11 -13.00 2.27
N GLU A 84 -19.42 -13.15 2.02
CA GLU A 84 -20.01 -12.92 0.71
C GLU A 84 -19.77 -11.49 0.23
N LEU A 85 -20.07 -10.49 1.07
CA LEU A 85 -19.89 -9.08 0.75
C LEU A 85 -18.42 -8.67 0.53
N TYR A 86 -17.47 -9.21 1.31
CA TYR A 86 -16.04 -8.94 1.08
C TYR A 86 -15.58 -9.45 -0.28
N ARG A 87 -16.01 -10.66 -0.66
CA ARG A 87 -15.65 -11.27 -1.92
C ARG A 87 -16.27 -10.54 -3.11
N GLU A 88 -17.55 -10.20 -3.01
CA GLU A 88 -18.25 -9.40 -4.02
C GLU A 88 -17.58 -8.04 -4.21
N ALA A 89 -17.35 -7.29 -3.12
CA ALA A 89 -16.68 -5.99 -3.21
C ALA A 89 -15.24 -6.09 -3.74
N GLY A 90 -14.49 -7.12 -3.34
CA GLY A 90 -13.12 -7.35 -3.83
C GLY A 90 -13.08 -7.67 -5.32
N GLU A 91 -13.96 -8.55 -5.79
CA GLU A 91 -14.11 -8.90 -7.21
C GLU A 91 -14.54 -7.68 -8.05
N ASP A 92 -15.56 -6.95 -7.60
CA ASP A 92 -16.13 -5.80 -8.32
C ASP A 92 -15.15 -4.62 -8.42
N ARG A 93 -14.30 -4.46 -7.41
CA ARG A 93 -13.39 -3.30 -7.27
C ARG A 93 -11.94 -3.61 -7.60
N GLY A 94 -11.62 -4.87 -7.90
CA GLY A 94 -10.26 -5.28 -8.24
C GLY A 94 -9.28 -5.15 -7.08
N ILE A 95 -9.75 -5.37 -5.84
CA ILE A 95 -8.88 -5.39 -4.65
C ILE A 95 -9.01 -6.74 -3.93
N PRO A 96 -7.95 -7.25 -3.28
CA PRO A 96 -8.03 -8.51 -2.55
C PRO A 96 -9.09 -8.48 -1.44
N TRP A 97 -10.08 -9.39 -1.50
CA TRP A 97 -11.18 -9.42 -0.53
C TRP A 97 -10.70 -9.61 0.92
N ASN A 98 -9.59 -10.31 1.11
CA ASN A 98 -9.01 -10.59 2.43
C ASN A 98 -8.46 -9.33 3.11
N ILE A 99 -8.09 -8.29 2.35
CA ILE A 99 -7.70 -6.97 2.93
C ILE A 99 -8.93 -6.28 3.52
N LEU A 100 -10.06 -6.27 2.80
CA LEU A 100 -11.33 -5.73 3.31
C LEU A 100 -11.79 -6.51 4.56
N ALA A 101 -11.64 -7.83 4.54
CA ALA A 101 -11.92 -8.67 5.69
C ALA A 101 -11.00 -8.35 6.87
N GLY A 102 -9.70 -8.13 6.64
CA GLY A 102 -8.75 -7.69 7.66
C GLY A 102 -9.14 -6.38 8.33
N ILE A 103 -9.56 -5.38 7.55
CA ILE A 103 -10.10 -4.11 8.08
C ILE A 103 -11.32 -4.38 8.95
N GLY A 104 -12.34 -5.07 8.42
CA GLY A 104 -13.56 -5.32 9.21
C GLY A 104 -13.31 -6.17 10.46
N GLN A 105 -12.29 -7.03 10.45
CA GLN A 105 -11.87 -7.78 11.63
C GLN A 105 -11.30 -6.85 12.71
N VAL A 106 -10.38 -5.96 12.34
CA VAL A 106 -9.73 -5.02 13.28
C VAL A 106 -10.72 -3.95 13.78
N GLU A 107 -11.61 -3.47 12.92
CA GLU A 107 -12.54 -2.39 13.25
C GLU A 107 -13.69 -2.84 14.17
N SER A 108 -14.22 -4.04 13.96
CA SER A 108 -15.46 -4.44 14.65
C SER A 108 -15.66 -5.94 14.81
N HIS A 109 -14.65 -6.77 14.47
CA HIS A 109 -14.80 -8.22 14.38
C HIS A 109 -15.97 -8.59 13.45
N HIS A 110 -16.00 -7.96 12.28
CA HIS A 110 -17.06 -8.04 11.28
C HIS A 110 -18.45 -7.73 11.87
N GLY A 111 -18.56 -6.59 12.56
CA GLY A 111 -19.77 -6.08 13.18
C GLY A 111 -20.25 -6.83 14.42
N ARG A 112 -19.43 -7.73 14.99
CA ARG A 112 -19.82 -8.55 16.16
C ARG A 112 -19.43 -7.97 17.50
N TRP A 113 -18.51 -7.01 17.55
CA TRP A 113 -18.17 -6.35 18.80
C TRP A 113 -19.33 -5.49 19.32
N ASP A 114 -19.53 -5.55 20.64
CA ASP A 114 -20.48 -4.69 21.35
C ASP A 114 -19.73 -3.44 21.79
N GLY A 115 -19.65 -2.46 20.89
CA GLY A 115 -18.88 -1.23 21.04
C GLY A 115 -19.60 -0.03 20.43
N PRO A 116 -19.33 1.19 20.93
CA PRO A 116 -20.01 2.39 20.45
C PRO A 116 -19.70 2.63 18.97
N GLY A 117 -20.70 3.08 18.21
CA GLY A 117 -20.55 3.38 16.79
C GLY A 117 -20.68 2.18 15.85
N ILE A 118 -20.69 0.92 16.31
CA ILE A 118 -20.70 -0.24 15.41
C ILE A 118 -22.06 -0.46 14.75
N THR A 119 -23.14 -0.41 15.54
CA THR A 119 -24.52 -0.62 15.06
C THR A 119 -25.39 0.63 15.15
N GLU A 120 -24.97 1.61 15.94
CA GLU A 120 -25.65 2.90 16.11
C GLU A 120 -24.70 3.96 16.66
N GLY A 121 -25.04 5.23 16.43
CA GLY A 121 -24.25 6.37 16.92
C GLY A 121 -22.82 6.42 16.36
N HIS A 122 -21.90 6.97 17.14
CA HIS A 122 -20.48 7.02 16.83
C HIS A 122 -19.66 6.62 18.06
N ASN A 123 -18.44 6.14 17.83
CA ASN A 123 -17.45 6.01 18.90
C ASN A 123 -16.96 7.40 19.36
N ASP A 124 -16.11 7.45 20.40
CA ASP A 124 -15.62 8.72 20.98
C ASP A 124 -14.85 9.61 19.99
N TRP A 125 -14.48 9.08 18.82
CA TRP A 125 -13.75 9.78 17.77
C TRP A 125 -14.63 10.21 16.59
N GLY A 126 -15.92 9.83 16.57
CA GLY A 126 -16.85 10.16 15.50
C GLY A 126 -16.94 9.11 14.39
N ALA A 127 -16.45 7.90 14.62
CA ALA A 127 -16.52 6.80 13.65
C ALA A 127 -17.76 5.92 13.84
N ALA A 128 -18.32 5.41 12.75
CA ALA A 128 -19.55 4.63 12.73
C ALA A 128 -19.50 3.44 11.74
N GLY A 129 -20.35 2.45 11.97
CA GLY A 129 -20.51 1.25 11.14
C GLY A 129 -19.52 0.13 11.46
N PRO A 130 -19.70 -1.05 10.82
CA PRO A 130 -18.80 -2.19 11.00
C PRO A 130 -17.40 -1.94 10.41
N MET A 131 -17.27 -0.95 9.52
CA MET A 131 -15.98 -0.53 8.95
C MET A 131 -15.44 0.75 9.61
N GLN A 132 -16.10 1.27 10.66
CA GLN A 132 -15.69 2.46 11.44
C GLN A 132 -15.29 3.67 10.59
N PHE A 133 -16.16 4.07 9.66
CA PHE A 133 -15.99 5.30 8.89
C PHE A 133 -16.18 6.53 9.77
N GLY A 134 -15.35 7.56 9.58
CA GLY A 134 -15.67 8.89 10.08
C GLY A 134 -17.00 9.36 9.51
N SER A 135 -17.95 9.66 10.40
CA SER A 135 -19.34 10.00 10.05
C SER A 135 -19.84 11.25 10.78
N LEU A 136 -18.93 12.05 11.34
CA LEU A 136 -19.28 13.22 12.16
C LEU A 136 -18.34 14.39 11.86
N ASP A 137 -18.89 15.44 11.27
CA ASP A 137 -18.14 16.66 10.97
C ASP A 137 -17.54 17.29 12.24
N GLY A 138 -16.26 17.69 12.14
CA GLY A 138 -15.52 18.28 13.25
C GLY A 138 -15.08 17.28 14.33
N SER A 139 -15.37 15.98 14.16
CA SER A 139 -14.80 14.92 14.99
C SER A 139 -13.36 14.60 14.60
N ALA A 140 -12.67 13.79 15.40
CA ALA A 140 -11.30 13.36 15.11
C ALA A 140 -11.22 12.41 13.90
N ALA A 141 -12.24 11.57 13.70
CA ALA A 141 -12.38 10.71 12.53
C ALA A 141 -12.86 11.48 11.29
N GLY A 142 -13.34 12.72 11.46
CA GLY A 142 -13.91 13.52 10.39
C GLY A 142 -15.18 12.89 9.81
N ASN A 143 -15.44 13.17 8.52
CA ASN A 143 -16.59 12.66 7.80
C ASN A 143 -16.17 12.10 6.43
N SER A 144 -15.37 11.04 6.46
CA SER A 144 -15.04 10.26 5.25
C SER A 144 -16.27 9.61 4.62
N TRP A 145 -17.33 9.35 5.39
CA TRP A 145 -18.59 8.83 4.88
C TRP A 145 -19.25 9.80 3.88
N GLY A 146 -19.15 11.10 4.14
CA GLY A 146 -19.57 12.15 3.21
C GLY A 146 -20.93 12.75 3.50
N GLY A 147 -21.53 12.52 4.67
CA GLY A 147 -22.87 13.02 4.98
C GLY A 147 -23.36 12.50 6.32
N GLU A 148 -24.67 12.30 6.45
CA GLU A 148 -25.24 11.66 7.63
C GLU A 148 -24.96 10.15 7.61
N PRO A 149 -24.84 9.49 8.78
CA PRO A 149 -24.64 8.04 8.87
C PRO A 149 -25.67 7.21 8.09
N ILE A 150 -26.90 7.72 7.98
CA ILE A 150 -27.98 7.14 7.19
C ILE A 150 -28.62 8.27 6.39
N GLN A 151 -28.64 8.15 5.06
CA GLN A 151 -29.20 9.16 4.16
C GLN A 151 -29.79 8.53 2.90
N ASP A 152 -30.80 9.19 2.32
CA ASP A 152 -31.31 8.80 1.00
C ASP A 152 -30.20 8.99 -0.04
N VAL A 153 -30.08 8.07 -1.01
CA VAL A 153 -29.03 8.12 -2.05
C VAL A 153 -29.12 9.40 -2.90
N GLU A 154 -30.32 9.97 -3.04
CA GLU A 154 -30.56 11.23 -3.75
C GLU A 154 -30.01 12.45 -3.00
N ASP A 155 -29.88 12.36 -1.67
CA ASP A 155 -29.38 13.43 -0.79
C ASP A 155 -27.88 13.29 -0.49
N ARG A 156 -27.24 12.20 -0.95
CA ARG A 156 -25.80 11.94 -0.76
C ARG A 156 -24.96 13.07 -1.38
N PRO A 157 -24.06 13.71 -0.62
CA PRO A 157 -23.10 14.67 -1.16
C PRO A 157 -22.09 14.07 -2.14
N ASP A 158 -21.58 14.89 -3.06
CA ASP A 158 -20.55 14.49 -4.02
C ASP A 158 -19.21 14.07 -3.36
N GLN A 159 -19.00 14.47 -2.10
CA GLN A 159 -17.78 14.19 -1.33
C GLN A 159 -18.02 13.04 -0.36
N GLY A 160 -17.01 12.18 -0.18
CA GLY A 160 -17.04 11.04 0.73
C GLY A 160 -17.36 9.71 0.05
N TYR A 161 -17.21 8.62 0.80
CA TYR A 161 -17.14 7.26 0.28
C TYR A 161 -18.42 6.44 0.46
N GLY A 162 -19.43 6.93 1.19
CA GLY A 162 -20.64 6.15 1.42
C GLY A 162 -21.37 5.79 0.13
N VAL A 163 -21.68 4.53 -0.11
CA VAL A 163 -22.36 4.04 -1.32
C VAL A 163 -23.62 3.27 -0.96
N ASP A 164 -24.59 3.26 -1.88
CA ASP A 164 -25.74 2.34 -1.83
C ASP A 164 -25.32 1.07 -2.56
N GLY A 165 -24.74 0.13 -1.81
CA GLY A 165 -24.15 -1.09 -2.36
C GLY A 165 -25.19 -2.16 -2.67
N ASN A 166 -26.29 -2.19 -1.93
CA ASN A 166 -27.39 -3.15 -2.13
C ASN A 166 -28.50 -2.66 -3.08
N GLY A 167 -28.47 -1.38 -3.47
CA GLY A 167 -29.42 -0.76 -4.39
C GLY A 167 -30.80 -0.49 -3.80
N ASP A 168 -30.92 -0.33 -2.47
CA ASP A 168 -32.19 -0.11 -1.78
C ASP A 168 -32.63 1.36 -1.72
N GLY A 169 -31.77 2.27 -2.21
CA GLY A 169 -32.00 3.71 -2.24
C GLY A 169 -31.52 4.45 -0.99
N ILE A 170 -30.94 3.75 -0.01
CA ILE A 170 -30.39 4.31 1.21
C ILE A 170 -28.88 4.07 1.24
N VAL A 171 -28.13 5.07 1.72
CA VAL A 171 -26.70 4.97 2.02
C VAL A 171 -26.58 4.89 3.54
N ASN A 172 -26.24 3.71 4.06
CA ASN A 172 -26.26 3.40 5.49
C ASN A 172 -24.90 2.88 5.99
N VAL A 173 -24.21 3.66 6.81
CA VAL A 173 -22.89 3.30 7.35
C VAL A 173 -22.93 2.03 8.20
N TYR A 174 -24.09 1.67 8.78
CA TYR A 174 -24.27 0.47 9.61
C TYR A 174 -24.65 -0.77 8.79
N ASP A 175 -25.03 -0.61 7.52
CA ASP A 175 -25.27 -1.75 6.62
C ASP A 175 -23.92 -2.21 6.04
N PRO A 176 -23.47 -3.45 6.33
CA PRO A 176 -22.24 -3.96 5.74
C PRO A 176 -22.29 -3.98 4.20
N ALA A 177 -23.47 -4.09 3.59
CA ALA A 177 -23.61 -4.08 2.13
C ALA A 177 -23.25 -2.72 1.51
N ASP A 178 -23.31 -1.64 2.30
CA ASP A 178 -22.90 -0.29 1.90
C ASP A 178 -21.48 0.02 2.39
N ALA A 179 -21.17 -0.34 3.64
CA ALA A 179 -19.91 0.00 4.28
C ALA A 179 -18.69 -0.72 3.66
N ILE A 180 -18.84 -1.98 3.25
CA ILE A 180 -17.73 -2.76 2.66
C ILE A 180 -17.32 -2.21 1.29
N PRO A 181 -18.22 -2.00 0.32
CA PRO A 181 -17.83 -1.36 -0.94
C PRO A 181 -17.38 0.10 -0.77
N ALA A 182 -17.89 0.84 0.23
CA ALA A 182 -17.33 2.15 0.58
C ALA A 182 -15.86 2.05 1.02
N ALA A 183 -15.49 1.01 1.79
CA ALA A 183 -14.10 0.79 2.20
C ALA A 183 -13.21 0.44 1.01
N ALA A 184 -13.73 -0.31 0.05
CA ALA A 184 -13.02 -0.56 -1.20
C ALA A 184 -12.77 0.75 -1.99
N ASP A 185 -13.77 1.62 -2.13
CA ASP A 185 -13.61 2.93 -2.80
C ASP A 185 -12.59 3.81 -2.08
N TYR A 186 -12.62 3.79 -0.75
CA TYR A 186 -11.63 4.48 0.07
C TYR A 186 -10.22 4.01 -0.28
N LEU A 187 -9.96 2.71 -0.25
CA LEU A 187 -8.62 2.15 -0.51
C LEU A 187 -8.14 2.43 -1.93
N ILE A 188 -9.03 2.35 -2.93
CA ILE A 188 -8.72 2.70 -4.32
C ILE A 188 -8.28 4.15 -4.43
N SER A 189 -9.03 5.08 -3.82
CA SER A 189 -8.69 6.50 -3.85
C SER A 189 -7.36 6.84 -3.13
N HIS A 190 -6.90 5.95 -2.25
CA HIS A 190 -5.63 6.06 -1.54
C HIS A 190 -4.51 5.21 -2.17
N GLY A 191 -4.71 4.72 -3.40
CA GLY A 191 -3.67 4.10 -4.20
C GLY A 191 -3.32 2.67 -3.78
N ILE A 192 -4.30 1.88 -3.33
CA ILE A 192 -4.06 0.47 -2.97
C ILE A 192 -3.45 -0.38 -4.10
N GLU A 193 -3.68 0.01 -5.36
CA GLU A 193 -3.05 -0.64 -6.53
C GLU A 193 -1.53 -0.36 -6.61
N ASP A 194 -1.08 0.76 -6.03
CA ASP A 194 0.31 1.20 -6.03
C ASP A 194 1.02 0.81 -4.72
N ASP A 195 0.40 1.07 -3.57
CA ASP A 195 0.93 0.79 -2.24
C ASP A 195 -0.19 0.43 -1.25
N VAL A 196 -0.35 -0.88 -1.04
CA VAL A 196 -1.35 -1.43 -0.12
C VAL A 196 -1.17 -0.92 1.31
N ARG A 197 0.07 -0.85 1.79
CA ARG A 197 0.35 -0.45 3.18
C ARG A 197 0.01 1.02 3.39
N GLN A 198 0.33 1.87 2.43
CA GLN A 198 0.02 3.30 2.49
C GLN A 198 -1.49 3.57 2.34
N ALA A 199 -2.20 2.77 1.54
CA ALA A 199 -3.66 2.88 1.43
C ALA A 199 -4.37 2.49 2.73
N ILE A 200 -3.95 1.38 3.37
CA ILE A 200 -4.45 0.98 4.71
C ILE A 200 -4.02 2.00 5.77
N PHE A 201 -2.81 2.57 5.65
CA PHE A 201 -2.38 3.64 6.54
C PHE A 201 -3.28 4.85 6.39
N GLY A 202 -3.72 5.22 5.18
CA GLY A 202 -4.72 6.29 4.99
C GLY A 202 -5.96 6.06 5.84
N TYR A 203 -6.42 4.81 5.93
CA TYR A 203 -7.63 4.43 6.65
C TYR A 203 -7.59 4.74 8.16
N ASN A 204 -6.48 4.44 8.85
CA ASN A 204 -6.38 4.57 10.33
C ASN A 204 -5.16 5.38 10.84
N HIS A 205 -4.30 5.89 9.96
CA HIS A 205 -3.06 6.64 10.26
C HIS A 205 -2.14 6.00 11.33
N ALA A 206 -2.24 4.69 11.51
CA ALA A 206 -1.46 3.92 12.47
C ALA A 206 -0.85 2.69 11.80
N TRP A 207 0.47 2.52 11.91
CA TRP A 207 1.14 1.38 11.27
C TRP A 207 0.86 0.04 11.96
N TRP A 208 0.60 0.03 13.28
CA TRP A 208 0.14 -1.20 13.96
C TRP A 208 -1.19 -1.70 13.41
N TYR A 209 -2.08 -0.78 13.00
CA TYR A 209 -3.33 -1.12 12.35
C TYR A 209 -3.09 -1.74 10.97
N VAL A 210 -2.15 -1.18 10.19
CA VAL A 210 -1.74 -1.74 8.90
C VAL A 210 -1.23 -3.17 9.06
N ASP A 211 -0.38 -3.41 10.07
CA ASP A 211 0.18 -4.74 10.34
C ASP A 211 -0.90 -5.73 10.80
N ASP A 212 -1.78 -5.33 11.71
CA ASP A 212 -2.90 -6.16 12.17
C ASP A 212 -3.83 -6.54 11.00
N VAL A 213 -4.20 -5.57 10.15
CA VAL A 213 -5.04 -5.81 8.97
C VAL A 213 -4.40 -6.82 8.03
N LEU A 214 -3.10 -6.69 7.77
CA LEU A 214 -2.38 -7.59 6.87
C LEU A 214 -2.16 -8.98 7.46
N GLU A 215 -1.93 -9.10 8.78
CA GLU A 215 -1.87 -10.40 9.47
C GLU A 215 -3.22 -11.14 9.38
N TRP A 216 -4.33 -10.42 9.57
CA TRP A 216 -5.65 -11.00 9.38
C TRP A 216 -5.92 -11.37 7.91
N ALA A 217 -5.53 -10.52 6.97
CA ALA A 217 -5.68 -10.79 5.54
C ALA A 217 -4.93 -12.08 5.13
N GLU A 218 -3.71 -12.29 5.62
CA GLU A 218 -2.92 -13.51 5.39
C GLU A 218 -3.64 -14.75 5.97
N ARG A 219 -4.16 -14.64 7.20
CA ARG A 219 -4.89 -15.74 7.86
C ARG A 219 -6.18 -16.12 7.12
N TYR A 220 -6.81 -15.16 6.45
CA TYR A 220 -8.05 -15.40 5.70
C TYR A 220 -7.83 -16.01 4.31
N SER A 221 -6.64 -15.89 3.74
CA SER A 221 -6.30 -16.48 2.46
C SER A 221 -5.89 -17.96 2.55
N ASP A 222 -6.25 -18.76 1.55
CA ASP A 222 -5.84 -20.16 1.37
C ASP A 222 -4.65 -20.29 0.41
N GLY A 223 -3.76 -21.25 0.67
CA GLY A 223 -2.62 -21.58 -0.18
C GLY A 223 -1.40 -20.64 -0.04
N ASP A 224 -0.51 -20.67 -1.04
CA ASP A 224 0.67 -19.78 -1.16
C ASP A 224 0.26 -18.37 -1.64
N PHE A 225 -0.96 -17.90 -1.31
CA PHE A 225 -1.35 -16.51 -1.58
C PHE A 225 -0.52 -15.63 -0.67
N ASP A 226 0.64 -15.26 -1.19
CA ASP A 226 1.59 -14.47 -0.44
C ASP A 226 1.09 -13.04 -0.43
N THR A 227 0.37 -12.69 0.64
CA THR A 227 0.19 -11.28 0.99
C THR A 227 1.56 -10.62 1.00
N THR A 228 2.65 -11.33 1.35
CA THR A 228 4.05 -10.86 1.23
C THR A 228 4.54 -10.61 -0.19
N ASP A 229 3.99 -11.17 -1.27
CA ASP A 229 4.40 -10.80 -2.65
C ASP A 229 3.60 -9.59 -3.19
N SER A 230 2.40 -9.37 -2.65
CA SER A 230 1.65 -8.11 -2.80
C SER A 230 2.11 -7.01 -1.81
N ILE A 231 2.72 -7.40 -0.68
CA ILE A 231 3.35 -6.54 0.35
C ILE A 231 4.84 -6.31 0.07
N ARG A 232 5.53 -7.18 -0.68
CA ARG A 232 6.96 -6.99 -1.09
C ARG A 232 7.11 -5.84 -2.07
N THR A 233 6.01 -5.37 -2.64
CA THR A 233 5.97 -4.11 -3.40
C THR A 233 5.80 -2.89 -2.48
N ALA A 234 5.70 -3.03 -1.16
CA ALA A 234 5.42 -1.92 -0.23
C ALA A 234 6.37 -1.82 0.99
N VAL A 235 7.52 -2.51 0.97
CA VAL A 235 8.74 -2.02 1.64
C VAL A 235 9.88 -2.23 0.66
N VAL A 236 9.79 -1.56 -0.50
CA VAL A 236 10.69 -0.48 -0.91
C VAL A 236 10.18 0.10 -2.23
N CYS A 237 9.38 1.18 -2.16
CA CYS A 237 8.97 1.96 -3.33
C CYS A 237 9.43 3.41 -3.25
N GLN A 238 10.54 3.65 -2.57
CA GLN A 238 11.44 4.68 -3.05
C GLN A 238 12.73 3.96 -3.42
N LEU A 239 13.01 4.01 -4.71
CA LEU A 239 14.34 3.75 -5.21
C LEU A 239 15.09 5.07 -5.05
N ASP A 240 16.34 5.00 -4.61
CA ASP A 240 17.20 6.18 -4.68
C ASP A 240 17.33 6.67 -6.13
N GLY A 241 17.98 7.82 -6.33
CA GLY A 241 18.24 8.36 -7.67
C GLY A 241 18.99 7.40 -8.63
N GLU A 242 19.46 6.25 -8.15
CA GLU A 242 20.17 5.20 -8.89
C GLU A 242 19.35 3.91 -9.09
N GLY A 243 18.13 3.82 -8.55
CA GLY A 243 17.27 2.65 -8.72
C GLY A 243 17.44 1.58 -7.64
N ALA A 244 18.10 1.88 -6.51
CA ALA A 244 18.31 0.94 -5.42
C ALA A 244 17.29 1.10 -4.28
N PRO A 245 16.91 0.02 -3.58
CA PRO A 245 15.92 0.12 -2.51
C PRO A 245 16.35 1.01 -1.31
N ILE A 246 15.60 2.08 -0.99
CA ILE A 246 15.66 2.78 0.32
C ILE A 246 15.44 1.80 1.47
N GLY A 247 16.22 1.95 2.54
CA GLY A 247 16.15 1.10 3.73
C GLY A 247 17.18 -0.03 3.72
N ARG A 248 17.88 -0.29 2.61
CA ARG A 248 18.91 -1.32 2.55
C ARG A 248 20.22 -0.85 3.20
N ALA A 249 20.47 -1.31 4.41
CA ALA A 249 21.69 -1.09 5.15
C ALA A 249 22.90 -1.84 4.54
N PRO A 250 24.14 -1.42 4.85
CA PRO A 250 25.36 -2.04 4.31
C PRO A 250 25.54 -3.51 4.69
N ASP A 251 24.91 -3.97 5.77
CA ASP A 251 25.00 -5.34 6.29
C ASP A 251 23.72 -5.72 7.07
N GLU A 252 23.53 -7.02 7.33
CA GLU A 252 22.34 -7.57 7.99
C GLU A 252 22.15 -7.06 9.43
N LEU A 253 23.24 -6.78 10.15
CA LEU A 253 23.16 -6.31 11.52
C LEU A 253 22.65 -4.87 11.55
N THR A 254 23.20 -4.02 10.68
CA THR A 254 22.74 -2.65 10.48
C THR A 254 21.29 -2.64 9.98
N GLN A 255 20.92 -3.59 9.11
CA GLN A 255 19.55 -3.74 8.63
C GLN A 255 18.57 -4.01 9.77
N ALA A 256 18.91 -4.93 10.68
CA ALA A 256 18.05 -5.24 11.83
C ALA A 256 17.80 -4.03 12.75
N VAL A 257 18.79 -3.13 12.90
CA VAL A 257 18.62 -1.87 13.64
C VAL A 257 17.62 -0.94 12.94
N VAL A 258 17.75 -0.79 11.63
CA VAL A 258 16.87 0.06 10.80
C VAL A 258 15.44 -0.49 10.79
N ASP A 259 15.27 -1.79 10.58
CA ASP A 259 13.97 -2.47 10.57
C ASP A 259 13.27 -2.28 11.92
N TRP A 260 13.99 -2.51 13.03
CA TRP A 260 13.41 -2.32 14.36
C TRP A 260 12.92 -0.88 14.58
N ALA A 261 13.69 0.12 14.13
CA ALA A 261 13.29 1.52 14.25
C ALA A 261 12.07 1.85 13.37
N LEU A 262 12.01 1.29 12.16
CA LEU A 262 10.87 1.41 11.25
C LEU A 262 9.61 0.71 11.79
N ASP A 263 9.74 -0.37 12.55
CA ASP A 263 8.62 -1.04 13.22
C ASP A 263 8.00 -0.19 14.34
N GLN A 264 8.69 0.86 14.79
CA GLN A 264 8.13 1.76 15.81
C GLN A 264 7.30 2.89 15.19
N ARG A 265 7.23 2.99 13.86
CA ARG A 265 6.40 3.99 13.19
C ARG A 265 4.94 3.90 13.65
N GLY A 266 4.25 5.04 13.69
CA GLY A 266 2.86 5.11 14.14
C GLY A 266 2.70 5.22 15.66
N LYS A 267 3.72 4.86 16.44
CA LYS A 267 3.69 5.05 17.91
C LYS A 267 3.81 6.55 18.27
N PRO A 268 3.21 7.00 19.38
CA PRO A 268 3.30 8.39 19.81
C PRO A 268 4.71 8.76 20.28
N TYR A 269 5.04 10.04 20.14
CA TYR A 269 6.16 10.62 20.87
C TYR A 269 5.81 10.72 22.36
N ILE A 270 6.67 10.17 23.22
CA ILE A 270 6.56 10.31 24.67
C ILE A 270 7.85 10.91 25.18
N TRP A 271 7.79 12.10 25.80
CA TRP A 271 8.96 12.73 26.41
C TRP A 271 9.57 11.83 27.49
N GLY A 272 10.83 11.45 27.34
CA GLY A 272 11.50 10.50 28.21
C GLY A 272 11.21 9.03 27.86
N GLY A 273 10.39 8.76 26.85
CA GLY A 273 9.89 7.43 26.49
C GLY A 273 10.96 6.51 25.91
N THR A 274 10.93 5.25 26.33
CA THR A 274 11.81 4.16 25.86
C THR A 274 11.02 2.88 25.53
N GLY A 275 9.74 3.02 25.19
CA GLY A 275 8.84 1.93 24.82
C GLY A 275 8.11 1.24 25.99
N PRO A 276 7.22 0.27 25.69
CA PRO A 276 6.87 -0.16 24.33
C PRO A 276 5.82 0.74 23.64
N ASP A 277 5.08 1.53 24.42
CA ASP A 277 3.90 2.30 23.96
C ASP A 277 4.25 3.62 23.25
N GLY A 278 5.52 4.03 23.28
CA GLY A 278 6.00 5.26 22.63
C GLY A 278 7.43 5.60 23.03
N TYR A 279 8.06 6.46 22.26
CA TYR A 279 9.49 6.80 22.39
C TYR A 279 9.71 8.30 22.24
N ASP A 280 10.79 8.83 22.82
CA ASP A 280 11.35 10.10 22.33
C ASP A 280 12.48 9.85 21.32
N CYS A 281 13.04 10.93 20.77
CA CYS A 281 14.04 10.88 19.70
C CYS A 281 15.21 9.95 20.01
N SER A 282 15.85 10.16 21.16
CA SER A 282 17.02 9.38 21.59
C SER A 282 16.64 8.04 22.20
N GLY A 283 15.44 7.90 22.75
CA GLY A 283 14.87 6.63 23.21
C GLY A 283 14.61 5.66 22.07
N LEU A 284 14.11 6.15 20.93
CA LEU A 284 13.89 5.34 19.73
C LEU A 284 15.20 4.75 19.21
N THR A 285 16.21 5.59 19.00
CA THR A 285 17.52 5.14 18.48
C THR A 285 18.22 4.23 19.47
N MET A 286 18.18 4.55 20.77
CA MET A 286 18.76 3.71 21.82
C MET A 286 18.19 2.29 21.79
N LYS A 287 16.86 2.17 21.70
CA LYS A 287 16.18 0.88 21.69
C LYS A 287 16.38 0.12 20.37
N ALA A 288 16.55 0.82 19.25
CA ALA A 288 16.91 0.22 17.96
C ALA A 288 18.28 -0.46 18.03
N TYR A 289 19.29 0.20 18.60
CA TYR A 289 20.60 -0.43 18.82
C TYR A 289 20.55 -1.54 19.88
N GLU A 290 19.73 -1.37 20.93
CA GLU A 290 19.57 -2.42 21.96
C GLU A 290 18.95 -3.70 21.38
N SER A 291 18.15 -3.61 20.31
CA SER A 291 17.53 -4.77 19.66
C SER A 291 18.55 -5.79 19.11
N ILE A 292 19.74 -5.31 18.75
CA ILE A 292 20.88 -6.14 18.30
C ILE A 292 21.90 -6.38 19.43
N GLY A 293 21.52 -6.12 20.68
CA GLY A 293 22.38 -6.30 21.85
C GLY A 293 23.44 -5.20 22.04
N VAL A 294 23.29 -4.03 21.40
CA VAL A 294 24.23 -2.91 21.52
C VAL A 294 23.65 -1.80 22.39
N THR A 295 24.38 -1.40 23.42
CA THR A 295 24.02 -0.26 24.26
C THR A 295 24.65 1.02 23.72
N VAL A 296 23.83 2.06 23.54
CA VAL A 296 24.24 3.44 23.27
C VAL A 296 23.68 4.37 24.37
N PRO A 297 24.23 5.59 24.56
CA PRO A 297 23.75 6.51 25.59
C PRO A 297 22.28 6.90 25.42
N ARG A 298 21.62 7.26 26.53
CA ARG A 298 20.18 7.55 26.55
C ARG A 298 19.80 8.87 25.86
N VAL A 299 20.64 9.89 25.95
CA VAL A 299 20.28 11.28 25.62
C VAL A 299 20.96 11.71 24.32
N SER A 300 20.30 12.56 23.51
CA SER A 300 20.80 12.96 22.18
C SER A 300 22.17 13.60 22.21
N GLN A 301 22.47 14.44 23.20
CA GLN A 301 23.79 15.08 23.34
C GLN A 301 24.92 14.05 23.63
N ASP A 302 24.61 12.99 24.38
CA ASP A 302 25.57 11.93 24.66
C ASP A 302 25.72 11.01 23.44
N GLN A 303 24.64 10.70 22.72
CA GLN A 303 24.72 9.94 21.47
C GLN A 303 25.52 10.67 20.39
N TRP A 304 25.40 12.00 20.32
CA TRP A 304 26.24 12.84 19.46
C TRP A 304 27.72 12.72 19.81
N SER A 305 28.05 12.76 21.11
CA SER A 305 29.44 12.66 21.57
C SER A 305 30.01 11.25 21.50
N PHE A 306 29.15 10.23 21.43
CA PHE A 306 29.50 8.82 21.45
C PHE A 306 29.81 8.27 20.05
N GLY A 307 28.97 8.58 19.06
CA GLY A 307 29.16 8.06 17.71
C GLY A 307 30.33 8.76 17.00
N PRO A 308 31.21 8.03 16.29
CA PRO A 308 32.12 8.61 15.32
C PRO A 308 31.37 9.52 14.33
N GLU A 309 31.80 10.78 14.21
CA GLU A 309 31.25 11.73 13.24
C GLU A 309 31.57 11.30 11.81
N ILE A 310 30.61 11.46 10.90
CA ILE A 310 30.77 11.17 9.46
C ILE A 310 30.57 12.44 8.61
N PRO A 311 31.29 12.59 7.48
CA PRO A 311 31.04 13.67 6.54
C PRO A 311 29.62 13.59 5.95
N MET A 312 29.01 14.75 5.71
CA MET A 312 27.73 14.84 5.00
C MET A 312 27.89 14.30 3.55
N GLY A 313 26.95 13.46 3.14
CA GLY A 313 26.96 12.70 1.88
C GLY A 313 27.59 11.31 1.99
N GLU A 314 28.12 10.92 3.16
CA GLU A 314 28.62 9.56 3.44
C GLU A 314 27.71 8.77 4.39
N GLU A 315 26.58 9.35 4.79
CA GLU A 315 25.57 8.70 5.61
C GLU A 315 24.93 7.50 4.90
N GLN A 316 24.65 6.48 5.70
CA GLN A 316 24.06 5.22 5.28
C GLN A 316 22.89 4.87 6.21
N PRO A 317 21.98 3.98 5.78
CA PRO A 317 20.93 3.51 6.66
C PRO A 317 21.52 2.94 7.97
N GLY A 318 20.95 3.38 9.10
CA GLY A 318 21.44 3.08 10.44
C GLY A 318 22.24 4.20 11.10
N ASP A 319 22.83 5.11 10.31
CA ASP A 319 23.51 6.30 10.86
C ASP A 319 22.52 7.25 11.55
N LEU A 320 23.03 8.10 12.43
CA LEU A 320 22.22 9.04 13.20
C LEU A 320 22.43 10.46 12.69
N VAL A 321 21.34 11.20 12.47
CA VAL A 321 21.36 12.61 12.05
C VAL A 321 20.87 13.50 13.20
N PHE A 322 21.56 14.61 13.44
CA PHE A 322 21.36 15.48 14.60
C PHE A 322 21.03 16.90 14.18
N PHE A 323 20.16 17.57 14.95
CA PHE A 323 19.63 18.89 14.63
C PHE A 323 19.83 19.91 15.74
N ASP A 324 20.10 21.16 15.35
CA ASP A 324 20.26 22.31 16.25
C ASP A 324 18.90 22.82 16.72
N VAL A 325 18.27 22.02 17.57
CA VAL A 325 17.04 22.39 18.28
C VAL A 325 17.44 22.80 19.68
N THR A 326 17.19 24.05 20.06
CA THR A 326 17.42 24.52 21.43
C THR A 326 16.11 24.51 22.20
N ARG A 327 16.03 23.77 23.32
CA ARG A 327 14.90 23.86 24.26
C ARG A 327 15.34 24.43 25.61
N ALA A 328 14.44 25.16 26.26
CA ALA A 328 14.74 25.78 27.55
C ALA A 328 15.00 24.72 28.63
N GLY A 329 16.21 24.73 29.21
CA GLY A 329 16.62 23.81 30.26
C GLY A 329 17.36 22.56 29.79
N GLU A 330 17.61 22.40 28.48
CA GLU A 330 18.47 21.33 27.96
C GLU A 330 19.97 21.68 28.04
N PRO A 331 20.86 20.68 28.20
CA PRO A 331 22.30 20.86 28.06
C PRO A 331 22.68 21.36 26.65
N PRO A 332 23.84 22.04 26.49
CA PRO A 332 24.32 22.41 25.17
C PRO A 332 24.60 21.18 24.30
N GLY A 333 24.13 21.22 23.05
CA GLY A 333 24.26 20.14 22.07
C GLY A 333 22.97 19.95 21.26
N PRO A 334 22.87 18.92 20.41
CA PRO A 334 21.71 18.72 19.54
C PRO A 334 20.46 18.35 20.36
N GLY A 335 19.39 19.15 20.27
CA GLY A 335 18.13 18.88 20.97
C GLY A 335 17.14 17.99 20.20
N HIS A 336 17.51 17.53 19.00
CA HIS A 336 16.75 16.50 18.29
C HIS A 336 17.65 15.61 17.44
N MET A 337 17.20 14.39 17.16
CA MET A 337 17.86 13.43 16.29
C MET A 337 16.91 12.42 15.65
N GLY A 338 17.36 11.78 14.57
CA GLY A 338 16.69 10.64 13.93
C GLY A 338 17.71 9.63 13.41
N MET A 339 17.20 8.52 12.86
CA MET A 339 18.03 7.47 12.23
C MET A 339 17.83 7.50 10.73
N VAL A 340 18.91 7.64 9.98
CA VAL A 340 18.93 7.62 8.51
C VAL A 340 18.40 6.28 8.02
N VAL A 341 17.50 6.32 7.04
CA VAL A 341 16.96 5.14 6.34
C VAL A 341 17.33 5.10 4.87
N GLY A 342 18.04 6.13 4.37
CA GLY A 342 18.55 6.24 3.00
C GLY A 342 17.94 7.41 2.22
N ASP A 343 18.62 7.86 1.16
CA ASP A 343 18.14 8.85 0.18
C ASP A 343 17.50 10.12 0.78
N GLY A 344 18.21 10.80 1.68
CA GLY A 344 17.67 12.02 2.30
C GLY A 344 16.64 11.78 3.43
N LEU A 345 16.29 10.52 3.72
CA LEU A 345 15.26 10.18 4.70
C LEU A 345 15.80 9.68 6.03
N MET A 346 15.01 9.91 7.08
CA MET A 346 15.22 9.34 8.41
C MET A 346 13.91 8.91 9.06
N VAL A 347 13.96 7.92 9.95
CA VAL A 347 12.89 7.64 10.92
C VAL A 347 13.14 8.44 12.20
N GLU A 348 12.10 9.10 12.71
CA GLU A 348 12.22 9.94 13.89
C GLU A 348 10.99 9.94 14.80
N ALA A 349 11.24 10.18 16.10
CA ALA A 349 10.23 10.57 17.07
C ALA A 349 10.42 12.06 17.38
N TRP A 350 9.65 12.95 16.76
CA TRP A 350 9.91 14.40 16.78
C TRP A 350 9.40 15.14 18.03
N CYS A 351 8.09 15.10 18.31
CA CYS A 351 7.49 15.85 19.41
C CYS A 351 6.08 15.36 19.78
N THR A 352 5.62 15.63 21.02
CA THR A 352 4.34 15.16 21.60
C THR A 352 3.09 15.50 20.76
N ASN A 353 3.12 16.57 19.95
CA ASN A 353 1.97 17.01 19.14
C ASN A 353 2.32 17.20 17.66
N CYS A 354 3.36 16.52 17.18
CA CYS A 354 3.86 16.68 15.82
C CYS A 354 3.63 15.44 14.96
N GLY A 355 2.66 14.62 15.35
CA GLY A 355 2.40 13.32 14.76
C GLY A 355 3.23 12.19 15.36
N PRO A 356 2.96 10.96 14.93
CA PRO A 356 3.63 9.76 15.42
C PRO A 356 5.07 9.67 14.92
N ILE A 357 5.78 8.63 15.39
CA ILE A 357 7.05 8.20 14.80
C ILE A 357 6.84 7.92 13.32
N ALA A 358 7.64 8.54 12.47
CA ALA A 358 7.46 8.51 11.02
C ALA A 358 8.79 8.67 10.29
N VAL A 359 8.77 8.32 8.99
CA VAL A 359 9.87 8.62 8.07
C VAL A 359 9.66 10.00 7.46
N ARG A 360 10.71 10.81 7.43
CA ARG A 360 10.69 12.19 6.89
C ARG A 360 12.03 12.54 6.26
N GLU A 361 12.00 13.50 5.35
CA GLU A 361 13.19 14.16 4.80
C GLU A 361 13.95 14.84 5.94
N TYR A 362 15.24 14.52 6.10
CA TYR A 362 16.08 15.15 7.11
C TYR A 362 16.57 16.53 6.65
N ASP A 363 16.65 16.78 5.34
CA ASP A 363 17.16 18.00 4.72
C ASP A 363 16.06 18.98 4.28
N ASP A 364 14.81 18.76 4.70
CA ASP A 364 13.69 19.68 4.44
C ASP A 364 14.05 21.12 4.91
N PRO A 365 13.92 22.12 4.03
CA PRO A 365 14.32 23.51 4.31
C PRO A 365 13.53 24.18 5.45
N ASN A 366 12.41 23.59 5.90
CA ASN A 366 11.60 24.07 7.01
C ASN A 366 12.03 23.49 8.37
N ARG A 367 13.04 22.61 8.40
CA ARG A 367 13.54 21.98 9.63
C ARG A 367 14.70 22.78 10.24
N ALA A 368 15.04 22.42 11.48
CA ALA A 368 16.22 22.96 12.14
C ALA A 368 17.50 22.55 11.40
N ALA A 369 18.56 23.35 11.53
CA ALA A 369 19.82 23.06 10.85
C ALA A 369 20.41 21.72 11.33
N ILE A 370 20.92 20.93 10.38
CA ILE A 370 21.68 19.72 10.68
C ILE A 370 23.00 20.13 11.35
N VAL A 371 23.27 19.54 12.52
CA VAL A 371 24.54 19.67 13.23
C VAL A 371 25.59 18.75 12.60
N GLY A 372 25.18 17.52 12.28
CA GLY A 372 26.02 16.52 11.65
C GLY A 372 25.41 15.12 11.76
N PHE A 373 26.21 14.14 11.35
CA PHE A 373 25.85 12.73 11.33
C PHE A 373 26.87 11.92 12.13
N THR A 374 26.43 10.80 12.74
CA THR A 374 27.33 9.86 13.40
C THR A 374 27.02 8.42 13.05
N ARG A 375 28.03 7.54 13.17
CA ARG A 375 27.91 6.10 12.93
C ARG A 375 28.22 5.27 14.18
N PRO A 376 27.24 5.03 15.06
CA PRO A 376 27.45 4.32 16.33
C PRO A 376 28.08 2.93 16.20
N LEU A 377 27.76 2.17 15.16
CA LEU A 377 28.30 0.81 14.93
C LEU A 377 29.82 0.80 14.72
N GLU A 378 30.41 1.93 14.34
CA GLU A 378 31.86 2.04 14.21
C GLU A 378 32.59 2.31 15.53
N HIS A 379 31.85 2.65 16.60
CA HIS A 379 32.43 2.96 17.91
C HIS A 379 33.14 1.73 18.52
N PRO A 380 34.35 1.88 19.10
CA PRO A 380 35.09 0.74 19.66
C PRO A 380 34.34 -0.04 20.73
N GLU A 381 33.57 0.64 21.60
CA GLU A 381 32.79 -0.04 22.64
C GLU A 381 31.61 -0.83 22.05
N VAL A 382 31.04 -0.39 20.93
CA VAL A 382 29.97 -1.12 20.23
C VAL A 382 30.55 -2.37 19.57
N LYS A 383 31.69 -2.24 18.89
CA LYS A 383 32.40 -3.38 18.29
C LYS A 383 32.75 -4.44 19.33
N ALA A 384 33.24 -4.02 20.50
CA ALA A 384 33.53 -4.94 21.60
C ALA A 384 32.27 -5.65 22.15
N GLN A 385 31.12 -4.95 22.20
CA GLN A 385 29.84 -5.56 22.60
C GLN A 385 29.39 -6.63 21.61
N LEU A 386 29.54 -6.39 20.31
CA LEU A 386 29.18 -7.33 19.26
C LEU A 386 30.12 -8.55 19.24
N GLU A 387 31.44 -8.33 19.41
CA GLU A 387 32.42 -9.41 19.52
C GLU A 387 32.17 -10.33 20.72
N ALA A 388 31.66 -9.79 21.84
CA ALA A 388 31.33 -10.59 23.02
C ALA A 388 30.08 -11.47 22.85
N GLN A 389 29.30 -11.27 21.79
CA GLN A 389 28.09 -12.03 21.47
C GLN A 389 28.32 -13.16 20.46
N ALA A 390 29.43 -13.12 19.72
CA ALA A 390 29.87 -14.15 18.77
C ALA A 390 30.62 -15.29 19.46
#